data_AF-A0A2E0QUC5-F1
#
_entry.id   AF-A0A2E0QUC5-F1
#
_cell.length_a   1.000
_cell.length_b   1.000
_cell.length_c   1.000
_cell.angle_alpha   90.00
_cell.angle_beta   90.00
_cell.angle_gamma   90.00
#
_symmetry.space_group_name_H-M   'P 1'
#
loop_
_entity.id
_entity.type
_entity.pdbx_description
1 polymer ?
#
loop_
_entity_poly.entity_id
_entity_poly.type
_entity_poly.pdbx_seq_one_letter_code
_entity_poly.pdbx_strand_id
1 'polypeptide(L)'
;MRLDHERIIGTWHAEIVSDTSTTSIFRILDDFRFVSFAEDDRPEAKRRWIPMRLWGSFDDDDTYRLRPKKEAEGWTRQISFDGEVMVIKATAPEHRIWRCSKLAESEIPE
;
A
#
# COMPACT_ATOMS: atom_id res chain seq x y z
N MET A 1 -5.78 18.37 -9.64
CA MET A 1 -6.20 18.47 -8.23
C MET A 1 -5.08 17.86 -7.42
N ARG A 2 -4.41 18.63 -6.56
CA ARG A 2 -3.26 18.16 -5.78
C ARG A 2 -3.76 17.17 -4.72
N LEU A 3 -3.09 16.03 -4.53
CA LEU A 3 -3.47 15.10 -3.47
C LEU A 3 -3.22 15.74 -2.11
N ASP A 4 -4.15 15.49 -1.19
CA ASP A 4 -3.94 15.75 0.22
C ASP A 4 -3.06 14.61 0.78
N HIS A 5 -1.75 14.85 0.86
CA HIS A 5 -0.79 13.88 1.36
C HIS A 5 -1.01 13.53 2.84
N GLU A 6 -1.69 14.37 3.63
CA GLU A 6 -2.00 14.02 5.03
C GLU A 6 -3.09 12.94 5.10
N ARG A 7 -3.99 12.92 4.12
CA ARG A 7 -5.09 11.95 4.05
C ARG A 7 -4.63 10.50 3.95
N ILE A 8 -3.47 10.27 3.33
CA ILE A 8 -2.92 8.91 3.14
C ILE A 8 -2.32 8.35 4.44
N ILE A 9 -1.99 9.19 5.41
CA ILE A 9 -1.42 8.77 6.70
C ILE A 9 -2.48 7.97 7.46
N GLY A 10 -2.07 6.80 7.97
CA GLY A 10 -2.93 5.90 8.72
C GLY A 10 -2.80 4.45 8.29
N THR A 11 -3.67 3.61 8.85
CA THR A 11 -3.74 2.17 8.58
C THR A 11 -4.82 1.88 7.56
N TRP A 12 -4.51 0.99 6.62
CA TRP A 12 -5.33 0.66 5.47
C TRP A 12 -5.42 -0.85 5.31
N HIS A 13 -6.62 -1.34 5.02
CA HIS A 13 -6.86 -2.67 4.46
C HIS A 13 -6.92 -2.55 2.95
N ALA A 14 -6.14 -3.34 2.23
CA ALA A 14 -6.04 -3.29 0.78
C ALA A 14 -6.34 -4.63 0.14
N GLU A 15 -7.18 -4.59 -0.89
CA GLU A 15 -7.65 -5.73 -1.65
C GLU A 15 -7.39 -5.51 -3.14
N ILE A 16 -6.89 -6.53 -3.84
CA ILE A 16 -6.66 -6.46 -5.29
C ILE A 16 -8.00 -6.56 -6.01
N VAL A 17 -8.29 -5.59 -6.90
CA VAL A 17 -9.56 -5.52 -7.64
C VAL A 17 -9.82 -6.77 -8.50
N SER A 18 -8.79 -7.31 -9.14
CA SER A 18 -8.91 -8.48 -10.03
C SER A 18 -8.80 -9.82 -9.31
N ASP A 19 -8.36 -9.82 -8.06
CA ASP A 19 -8.14 -11.04 -7.27
C ASP A 19 -8.33 -10.71 -5.78
N THR A 20 -9.58 -10.70 -5.35
CA THR A 20 -9.97 -10.35 -3.98
C THR A 20 -9.47 -11.36 -2.95
N SER A 21 -8.88 -12.47 -3.39
CA SER A 21 -8.23 -13.43 -2.50
C SER A 21 -6.88 -12.93 -1.97
N THR A 22 -6.28 -11.93 -2.62
CA THR A 22 -5.04 -11.30 -2.18
C THR A 22 -5.34 -10.02 -1.40
N THR A 23 -4.98 -10.01 -0.12
CA THR A 23 -5.19 -8.87 0.77
C THR A 23 -3.89 -8.46 1.46
N SER A 24 -3.83 -7.20 1.89
CA SER A 24 -2.75 -6.67 2.72
C SER A 24 -3.28 -5.67 3.72
N ILE A 25 -2.66 -5.62 4.90
CA ILE A 25 -2.84 -4.53 5.85
C ILE A 25 -1.55 -3.73 5.86
N PHE A 26 -1.64 -2.42 5.68
CA PHE A 26 -0.47 -1.56 5.72
C PHE A 26 -0.74 -0.26 6.46
N ARG A 27 0.33 0.39 6.88
CA ARG A 27 0.32 1.70 7.52
C ARG A 27 1.33 2.61 6.84
N ILE A 28 0.86 3.80 6.47
CA ILE A 28 1.73 4.91 6.08
C ILE A 28 1.88 5.81 7.31
N LEU A 29 3.13 6.00 7.74
CA LEU A 29 3.47 6.81 8.90
C LEU A 29 3.46 8.31 8.57
N ASP A 30 3.56 9.14 9.60
CA ASP A 30 3.64 10.60 9.50
C ASP A 30 4.85 11.09 8.68
N ASP A 31 5.95 10.35 8.74
CA ASP A 31 7.14 10.56 7.93
C ASP A 31 7.12 9.83 6.58
N PHE A 32 5.93 9.36 6.16
CA PHE A 32 5.68 8.62 4.94
C PHE A 32 6.44 7.30 4.80
N ARG A 33 6.98 6.72 5.87
CA ARG A 33 7.41 5.31 5.84
C ARG A 33 6.23 4.37 5.71
N PHE A 34 6.46 3.22 5.09
CA PHE A 34 5.44 2.21 4.81
C PHE A 34 5.74 0.93 5.58
N VAL A 35 4.75 0.41 6.31
CA VAL A 35 4.83 -0.85 7.04
C VAL A 35 3.64 -1.71 6.63
N SER A 36 3.84 -2.98 6.28
CA SER A 36 2.73 -3.86 5.90
C SER A 36 2.89 -5.28 6.39
N PHE A 37 1.77 -5.99 6.38
CA PHE A 37 1.69 -7.44 6.32
C PHE A 37 0.99 -7.77 5.01
N ALA A 38 1.68 -8.49 4.13
CA ALA A 38 1.13 -8.95 2.86
C ALA A 38 1.06 -10.48 2.84
N GLU A 39 0.02 -11.00 2.21
CA GLU A 39 -0.08 -12.44 1.94
C GLU A 39 0.98 -12.86 0.91
N ASP A 40 1.65 -13.99 1.15
CA ASP A 40 2.54 -14.61 0.17
C ASP A 40 1.71 -15.23 -0.95
N ASP A 41 1.77 -14.62 -2.14
CA ASP A 41 0.97 -14.99 -3.32
C ASP A 41 1.56 -16.17 -4.11
N ARG A 42 2.64 -16.80 -3.63
CA ARG A 42 3.23 -17.97 -4.28
C ARG A 42 2.33 -19.20 -4.11
N PRO A 43 2.04 -19.96 -5.18
CA PRO A 43 1.19 -21.17 -5.12
C PRO A 43 1.67 -22.23 -4.12
N GLU A 44 2.96 -22.26 -3.83
CA GLU A 44 3.62 -23.23 -2.94
C GLU A 44 3.65 -22.76 -1.48
N ALA A 45 3.38 -21.48 -1.23
CA ALA A 45 3.29 -20.93 0.11
C ALA A 45 1.90 -21.25 0.68
N LYS A 46 1.82 -22.04 1.75
CA LYS A 46 0.64 -21.98 2.64
C LYS A 46 0.43 -20.51 2.98
N ARG A 47 -0.81 -19.99 2.85
CA ARG A 47 -1.17 -18.59 3.13
C ARG A 47 -0.39 -18.09 4.35
N ARG A 48 0.60 -17.24 4.13
CA ARG A 48 1.44 -16.69 5.19
C ARG A 48 1.53 -15.19 5.04
N TRP A 49 1.47 -14.52 6.17
CA TRP A 49 1.63 -13.07 6.25
C TRP A 49 3.10 -12.74 6.42
N ILE A 50 3.65 -11.95 5.49
CA ILE A 50 5.03 -11.51 5.51
C ILE A 50 5.07 -10.04 5.92
N PRO A 51 5.75 -9.69 7.03
CA PRO A 51 5.95 -8.30 7.39
C PRO A 51 6.92 -7.63 6.41
N MET A 52 6.57 -6.43 5.96
CA MET A 52 7.42 -5.59 5.13
C MET A 52 7.59 -4.20 5.76
N ARG A 53 8.81 -3.67 5.72
CA ARG A 53 9.11 -2.29 6.10
C ARG A 53 9.84 -1.63 4.95
N LEU A 54 9.24 -0.59 4.38
CA LEU A 54 9.74 0.11 3.21
C LEU A 54 9.86 1.61 3.50
N TRP A 55 10.79 2.24 2.80
CA TRP A 55 10.89 3.69 2.71
C TRP A 55 9.89 4.19 1.67
N GLY A 56 9.00 5.09 2.06
CA GLY A 56 8.06 5.72 1.15
C GLY A 56 8.41 7.20 0.93
N SER A 57 8.16 7.71 -0.26
CA SER A 57 8.25 9.14 -0.58
C SER A 57 7.38 9.48 -1.78
N PHE A 58 6.97 10.74 -1.87
CA PHE A 58 6.37 11.26 -3.09
C PHE A 58 7.45 11.71 -4.08
N ASP A 59 7.36 11.23 -5.31
CA ASP A 59 8.17 11.74 -6.42
C ASP A 59 7.53 12.99 -7.04
N ASP A 60 6.19 13.01 -7.08
CA ASP A 60 5.35 14.13 -7.53
C ASP A 60 4.01 14.12 -6.75
N ASP A 61 3.01 14.86 -7.23
CA ASP A 61 1.76 15.03 -6.49
C ASP A 61 0.96 13.72 -6.33
N ASP A 62 1.04 12.76 -7.25
CA ASP A 62 0.26 11.52 -7.23
C ASP A 62 1.07 10.22 -7.26
N THR A 63 2.38 10.33 -7.37
CA THR A 63 3.30 9.20 -7.46
C THR A 63 4.03 8.96 -6.15
N TYR A 64 3.78 7.81 -5.56
CA TYR A 64 4.39 7.33 -4.33
C TYR A 64 5.40 6.21 -4.61
N ARG A 65 6.65 6.42 -4.21
CA ARG A 65 7.77 5.49 -4.40
C ARG A 65 8.06 4.74 -3.12
N LEU A 66 8.00 3.41 -3.19
CA LEU A 66 8.28 2.47 -2.11
C LEU A 66 9.65 1.83 -2.31
N ARG A 67 10.52 1.79 -1.31
CA ARG A 67 11.89 1.28 -1.46
C ARG A 67 12.28 0.33 -0.32
N PRO A 68 12.95 -0.80 -0.59
CA PRO A 68 13.40 -1.72 0.45
C PRO A 68 14.55 -1.13 1.29
N LYS A 69 15.31 -0.18 0.72
CA LYS A 69 16.37 0.60 1.38
C LYS A 69 16.28 2.03 0.87
N LYS A 70 16.75 3.01 1.65
CA LYS A 70 16.65 4.44 1.30
C LYS A 70 17.18 4.76 -0.10
N GLU A 71 18.30 4.18 -0.50
CA GLU A 71 18.94 4.45 -1.80
C GLU A 71 18.55 3.47 -2.93
N ALA A 72 17.61 2.55 -2.68
CA ALA A 72 17.17 1.60 -3.72
C ALA A 72 16.21 2.26 -4.72
N GLU A 73 16.17 1.77 -5.96
CA GLU A 73 15.27 2.27 -7.01
C GLU A 73 13.79 2.20 -6.59
N GLY A 74 13.40 1.05 -6.01
CA GLY A 74 12.09 0.82 -5.43
C GLY A 74 11.00 0.43 -6.44
N TRP A 75 9.76 0.64 -6.03
CA TRP A 75 8.56 0.41 -6.79
C TRP A 75 7.70 1.67 -6.77
N THR A 76 7.19 2.05 -7.93
CA THR A 76 6.35 3.22 -8.09
C THR A 76 4.87 2.83 -8.03
N ARG A 77 4.08 3.65 -7.35
CA ARG A 77 2.64 3.50 -7.18
C ARG A 77 1.96 4.83 -7.45
N GLN A 78 0.95 4.82 -8.31
CA GLN A 78 0.06 5.99 -8.44
C GLN A 78 -1.04 5.88 -7.39
N ILE A 79 -1.27 6.95 -6.65
CA ILE A 79 -2.27 7.03 -5.58
C ILE A 79 -3.37 8.00 -6.01
N SER A 80 -4.61 7.62 -5.77
CA SER A 80 -5.77 8.51 -5.94
C SER A 80 -6.83 8.19 -4.88
N PHE A 81 -7.83 9.06 -4.74
CA PHE A 81 -8.97 8.81 -3.85
C PHE A 81 -10.29 8.77 -4.62
N ASP A 82 -11.15 7.83 -4.24
CA ASP A 82 -12.55 7.69 -4.65
C ASP A 82 -13.42 7.75 -3.39
N GLY A 83 -13.92 8.93 -3.06
CA GLY A 83 -14.49 9.18 -1.73
C GLY A 83 -13.44 8.96 -0.64
N GLU A 84 -13.73 8.13 0.36
CA GLU A 84 -12.82 7.70 1.46
C GLU A 84 -11.92 6.51 1.09
N VAL A 85 -12.08 5.93 -0.10
CA VAL A 85 -11.29 4.79 -0.54
C VAL A 85 -10.03 5.29 -1.25
N MET A 86 -8.86 4.84 -0.78
CA MET A 86 -7.61 5.08 -1.48
C MET A 86 -7.42 4.01 -2.56
N VAL A 87 -7.18 4.44 -3.79
CA VAL A 87 -6.90 3.57 -4.93
C VAL A 87 -5.41 3.64 -5.25
N ILE A 88 -4.73 2.50 -5.15
CA ILE A 88 -3.30 2.36 -5.48
C ILE A 88 -3.16 1.58 -6.78
N LYS A 89 -2.49 2.15 -7.77
CA LYS A 89 -2.18 1.49 -9.04
C LYS A 89 -0.68 1.19 -9.09
N ALA A 90 -0.34 -0.09 -9.22
CA ALA A 90 1.02 -0.51 -9.53
C ALA A 90 1.29 -0.35 -11.02
N THR A 91 2.41 0.27 -11.36
CA THR A 91 2.87 0.38 -12.75
C THR A 91 3.42 -0.97 -13.24
N ALA A 92 3.75 -1.06 -14.53
CA ALA A 92 4.35 -2.25 -15.11
C ALA A 92 5.59 -2.71 -14.30
N PRO A 93 5.82 -4.03 -14.13
CA PRO A 93 5.05 -5.13 -14.73
C PRO A 93 3.87 -5.63 -13.88
N GLU A 94 3.64 -5.10 -12.68
CA GLU A 94 2.64 -5.66 -11.76
C GLU A 94 1.20 -5.43 -12.22
N HIS A 95 0.89 -4.27 -12.83
CA HIS A 95 -0.45 -3.89 -13.32
C HIS A 95 -1.61 -4.15 -12.33
N ARG A 96 -1.32 -4.20 -11.02
CA ARG A 96 -2.30 -4.45 -9.95
C ARG A 96 -2.95 -3.15 -9.53
N ILE A 97 -4.26 -3.19 -9.31
CA ILE A 97 -5.03 -2.09 -8.71
C ILE A 97 -5.53 -2.56 -7.36
N TRP A 98 -5.24 -1.79 -6.32
CA TRP A 98 -5.67 -2.05 -4.96
C TRP A 98 -6.73 -1.03 -4.56
N ARG A 99 -7.86 -1.51 -4.01
CA ARG A 99 -8.80 -0.65 -3.28
C ARG A 99 -8.49 -0.76 -1.80
N CYS A 100 -8.17 0.37 -1.20
CA CYS A 100 -7.73 0.45 0.18
C CYS A 100 -8.78 1.19 1.01
N SER A 101 -9.28 0.54 2.06
CA SER A 101 -10.21 1.13 3.03
C SER A 101 -9.47 1.47 4.30
N LYS A 102 -9.74 2.66 4.86
CA LYS A 102 -9.11 3.10 6.10
C LYS A 102 -9.64 2.24 7.26
N LEU A 103 -8.73 1.70 8.06
CA LEU A 103 -9.09 0.92 9.25
C LEU A 103 -9.08 1.81 10.48
N ALA A 104 -10.08 1.65 11.34
CA ALA A 104 -10.05 2.16 12.70
C ALA A 104 -9.05 1.35 13.54
N GLU A 105 -8.51 1.95 14.60
CA GLU A 105 -7.55 1.26 15.49
C GLU A 105 -8.13 -0.03 16.09
N SER A 106 -9.44 -0.06 16.36
CA SER A 106 -10.15 -1.25 16.87
C SER A 106 -10.22 -2.42 15.88
N GLU A 107 -9.96 -2.19 14.59
CA GLU A 107 -9.99 -3.22 13.54
C GLU A 107 -8.60 -3.80 13.28
N ILE A 108 -7.55 -3.25 13.90
CA ILE A 108 -6.17 -3.69 13.73
C ILE A 108 -5.92 -4.89 14.67
N PRO A 109 -5.49 -6.06 14.16
CA PRO A 109 -5.15 -7.20 14.99
C PRO A 109 -3.98 -6.88 15.96
N GLU A 110 -4.03 -7.43 17.18
CA GLU A 110 -2.96 -7.32 18.19
C GLU A 110 -1.65 -8.02 17.79
#